data_AF-A0A449B176-F1
#
_entry.id   AF-A0A449B176-F1
#
_cell.length_a   1.000
_cell.length_b   1.000
_cell.length_c   1.000
_cell.angle_alpha   90.00
_cell.angle_beta   90.00
_cell.angle_gamma   90.00
#
_symmetry.space_group_name_H-M   'P 1'
#
loop_
_entity.id
_entity.type
_entity.pdbx_description
1 polymer ?
#
loop_
_entity_poly.entity_id
_entity_poly.type
_entity_poly.pdbx_seq_one_letter_code
_entity_poly.pdbx_strand_id
1 'polypeptide(L)'
;MKKRWIFAPILLSGSLISTQCSSAKAQTTNETNQGETNQGETNQGETNQGETNTNASTNVDFNKEINSTLDFEKFNNEIIDSANNEYPSVFISRNASQFFISSFIAMVAQLQLISKIEKQKPHNDVIYLIDSSVNSYEKTSKKEMQRFNFAHLLDKYGDVTLTDQNNNYNVDKGKLLALDNPNYLNLSGYQNYSVYPRNLTELQGYLKPYLDKQVKLFDFYIPDISFTALNSQVRNFILEHANKIVILSDGNAQPYSFINDDYIKWVKNQKTHFSQEELLKAWDSLKTSNPQKIDFHYFYTLEDKFKIYNLNGKYAKSFNDQLEKEGFEWAKINIYDYPLNYLNITKNLPQLNEQEFLSDYNKLVNLDNKKLEDLIVAGKQNFNKSKKNIVFTGSSLFRQDKGGPWRIKSDTLSRKELHAYFNKILDLYPPDQYNYLYKLHPVYKGNQALEYIKEFTNGHEKEAIILDPSISWENMLALDMQALENNESVLFDRDDFTSGQVKTKLFGIQPTSTVLLATIVMLQAQFKITLEQALVFVDPKNFPISDTFNIVKRDFHYTGNDGQEANRKELYKVYKHFIETGLFPSIELFPAMSEFLK
;
A
#
# COMPACT_ATOMS: atom_id res chain seq x y z
N MET A 1 -44.96 41.60 -10.27
CA MET A 1 -43.80 42.23 -9.58
C MET A 1 -43.56 41.51 -8.25
N LYS A 2 -42.29 41.36 -7.86
CA LYS A 2 -41.71 40.66 -6.67
C LYS A 2 -41.26 39.19 -6.87
N LYS A 3 -40.04 39.11 -7.44
CA LYS A 3 -38.84 38.34 -7.06
C LYS A 3 -39.01 36.92 -6.47
N ARG A 4 -38.70 35.92 -7.32
CA ARG A 4 -38.16 34.60 -6.91
C ARG A 4 -36.64 34.72 -6.72
N TRP A 5 -36.13 34.25 -5.59
CA TRP A 5 -34.71 34.01 -5.36
C TRP A 5 -34.44 32.53 -5.66
N ILE A 6 -33.55 32.26 -6.60
CA ILE A 6 -33.01 30.93 -6.90
C ILE A 6 -31.64 30.87 -6.24
N PHE A 7 -31.50 30.02 -5.22
CA PHE A 7 -30.20 29.65 -4.67
C PHE A 7 -29.62 28.51 -5.51
N ALA A 8 -28.49 28.78 -6.15
CA ALA A 8 -27.63 27.78 -6.77
C ALA A 8 -26.59 27.30 -5.73
N PRO A 9 -26.39 25.99 -5.53
CA PRO A 9 -25.24 25.50 -4.79
C PRO A 9 -24.03 25.38 -5.72
N ILE A 10 -23.04 26.25 -5.50
CA ILE A 10 -21.67 26.12 -6.00
C ILE A 10 -20.96 25.12 -5.06
N LEU A 11 -20.67 23.91 -5.55
CA LEU A 11 -19.81 22.94 -4.86
C LEU A 11 -18.43 22.93 -5.53
N LEU A 12 -17.54 23.73 -4.95
CA LEU A 12 -16.09 23.72 -5.14
C LEU A 12 -15.47 22.93 -3.98
N SER A 13 -14.79 21.83 -4.26
CA SER A 13 -13.62 21.38 -3.50
C SER A 13 -12.82 20.35 -4.30
N GLY A 14 -11.77 20.84 -4.94
CA GLY A 14 -10.60 20.05 -5.30
C GLY A 14 -9.54 20.26 -4.22
N SER A 15 -8.97 19.18 -3.70
CA SER A 15 -7.82 19.23 -2.79
C SER A 15 -6.53 19.07 -3.61
N LEU A 16 -5.95 20.20 -4.01
CA LEU A 16 -4.55 20.32 -4.43
C LEU A 16 -3.77 20.81 -3.20
N ILE A 17 -2.86 19.98 -2.68
CA ILE A 17 -1.87 20.41 -1.70
C ILE A 17 -0.69 20.96 -2.50
N SER A 18 -0.61 22.29 -2.63
CA SER A 18 0.58 23.00 -3.08
C SER A 18 1.39 23.44 -1.86
N THR A 19 2.57 22.89 -1.68
CA THR A 19 3.60 23.38 -0.76
C THR A 19 4.17 24.70 -1.32
N GLN A 20 3.71 25.84 -0.80
CA GLN A 20 4.39 27.13 -0.98
C GLN A 20 5.37 27.34 0.17
N CYS A 21 6.66 27.31 -0.18
CA CYS A 21 7.76 27.72 0.68
C CYS A 21 7.89 29.25 0.56
N SER A 22 7.67 29.98 1.65
CA SER A 22 7.86 31.43 1.73
C SER A 22 9.34 31.77 1.94
N SER A 23 9.96 32.37 0.93
CA SER A 23 11.26 33.05 1.06
C SER A 23 11.05 34.52 1.39
N ALA A 24 11.50 34.94 2.57
CA ALA A 24 11.60 36.36 2.93
C ALA A 24 12.86 36.94 2.28
N LYS A 25 12.66 38.00 1.47
CA LYS A 25 13.72 38.83 0.90
C LYS A 25 14.34 39.72 1.98
N ALA A 26 15.66 39.81 1.98
CA ALA A 26 16.40 40.98 2.42
C ALA A 26 17.29 41.46 1.26
N GLN A 27 17.10 42.71 0.86
CA GLN A 27 17.88 43.54 -0.06
C GLN A 27 18.30 44.72 0.83
N THR A 28 19.55 45.19 0.95
CA THR A 28 20.55 45.73 0.01
C THR A 28 21.81 46.03 0.87
N THR A 29 23.07 46.17 0.43
CA THR A 29 23.65 47.19 -0.49
C THR A 29 25.12 46.84 -0.83
N ASN A 30 25.58 47.37 -1.97
CA ASN A 30 26.92 47.34 -2.58
C ASN A 30 28.06 47.89 -1.71
N GLU A 31 29.31 47.47 -1.97
CA GLU A 31 30.39 48.33 -2.52
C GLU A 31 31.69 47.55 -2.87
N THR A 32 32.53 48.21 -3.65
CA THR A 32 33.50 47.73 -4.66
C THR A 32 34.97 47.78 -4.17
N ASN A 33 35.89 47.24 -4.99
CA ASN A 33 37.37 47.47 -5.11
C ASN A 33 38.27 46.35 -4.55
N GLN A 34 39.05 45.61 -5.37
CA GLN A 34 40.24 45.91 -6.22
C GLN A 34 41.56 45.45 -5.55
N GLY A 35 42.46 44.87 -6.36
CA GLY A 35 43.86 44.52 -6.05
C GLY A 35 44.12 43.00 -6.15
N GLU A 36 44.58 42.44 -7.28
CA GLU A 36 46.00 42.37 -7.73
C GLU A 36 46.93 41.87 -6.59
N THR A 37 47.78 40.84 -6.71
CA THR A 37 48.68 40.49 -7.83
C THR A 37 49.36 39.13 -7.53
N ASN A 38 49.68 38.36 -8.59
CA ASN A 38 50.94 37.60 -8.88
C ASN A 38 51.53 36.60 -7.85
N GLN A 39 52.25 35.52 -8.20
CA GLN A 39 52.78 34.93 -9.45
C GLN A 39 53.39 33.55 -9.11
N GLY A 40 53.63 32.73 -10.13
CA GLY A 40 54.50 31.54 -10.11
C GLY A 40 53.79 30.30 -10.66
N GLU A 41 53.66 30.07 -11.99
CA GLU A 41 54.72 29.61 -12.92
C GLU A 41 55.56 28.44 -12.35
N THR A 42 55.79 27.29 -13.01
CA THR A 42 55.63 26.88 -14.41
C THR A 42 55.80 25.35 -14.55
N ASN A 43 55.03 24.79 -15.49
CA ASN A 43 55.37 23.84 -16.57
C ASN A 43 56.02 22.44 -16.39
N GLN A 44 55.55 21.58 -17.31
CA GLN A 44 56.16 20.43 -18.00
C GLN A 44 55.67 19.06 -17.50
N GLY A 45 55.17 18.13 -18.32
CA GLY A 45 54.93 18.11 -19.76
C GLY A 45 54.42 16.71 -20.18
N GLU A 46 53.57 16.71 -21.21
CA GLU A 46 53.41 15.73 -22.30
C GLU A 46 53.41 14.19 -22.09
N THR A 47 52.25 13.60 -22.44
CA THR A 47 51.99 12.42 -23.30
C THR A 47 52.77 11.10 -23.11
N ASN A 48 52.04 10.00 -22.83
CA ASN A 48 51.74 8.97 -23.85
C ASN A 48 50.78 7.88 -23.37
N GLN A 49 50.16 7.26 -24.39
CA GLN A 49 49.14 6.21 -24.40
C GLN A 49 49.49 4.94 -23.61
N GLY A 50 48.45 4.28 -23.10
CA GLY A 50 48.50 2.89 -22.62
C GLY A 50 47.11 2.40 -22.25
N GLU A 51 46.43 1.75 -23.19
CA GLU A 51 45.23 0.95 -22.95
C GLU A 51 45.51 -0.09 -21.85
N THR A 52 44.60 -0.22 -20.89
CA THR A 52 44.33 -1.51 -20.23
C THR A 52 42.92 -1.50 -19.66
N ASN A 53 42.03 -2.16 -20.38
CA ASN A 53 40.77 -2.68 -19.88
C ASN A 53 41.00 -3.42 -18.56
N THR A 54 40.38 -2.95 -17.48
CA THR A 54 40.13 -3.76 -16.29
C THR A 54 38.63 -3.84 -16.08
N ASN A 55 38.06 -4.89 -16.67
CA ASN A 55 36.77 -5.43 -16.27
C ASN A 55 36.85 -5.83 -14.79
N ALA A 56 36.33 -4.97 -13.91
CA ALA A 56 36.04 -5.34 -12.54
C ALA A 56 34.79 -6.23 -12.54
N SER A 57 35.01 -7.53 -12.80
CA SER A 57 34.05 -8.59 -12.53
C SER A 57 33.91 -8.71 -11.02
N THR A 58 32.92 -8.04 -10.43
CA THR A 58 32.46 -8.32 -9.08
C THR A 58 31.74 -9.67 -9.06
N ASN A 59 32.52 -10.74 -8.86
CA ASN A 59 32.00 -12.03 -8.42
C ASN A 59 31.40 -11.84 -7.02
N VAL A 60 30.09 -11.63 -6.96
CA VAL A 60 29.31 -11.79 -5.75
C VAL A 60 29.18 -13.29 -5.49
N ASP A 61 29.58 -13.72 -4.32
CA ASP A 61 29.56 -15.12 -3.89
C ASP A 61 28.10 -15.58 -3.72
N PHE A 62 27.60 -16.41 -4.64
CA PHE A 62 26.17 -16.76 -4.79
C PHE A 62 25.70 -17.95 -3.94
N ASN A 63 26.51 -18.44 -3.00
CA ASN A 63 26.11 -19.51 -2.09
C ASN A 63 25.71 -18.98 -0.71
N LYS A 64 24.78 -18.01 -0.68
CA LYS A 64 24.09 -17.65 0.56
C LYS A 64 22.86 -18.56 0.69
N GLU A 65 22.81 -19.31 1.80
CA GLU A 65 21.65 -20.05 2.28
C GLU A 65 20.35 -19.29 2.00
N ILE A 66 19.27 -20.02 1.68
CA ILE A 66 17.90 -19.50 1.49
C ILE A 66 17.45 -18.78 2.77
N ASN A 67 17.88 -17.52 2.96
CA ASN A 67 17.67 -16.73 4.18
C ASN A 67 16.47 -15.77 4.04
N SER A 68 15.62 -15.99 3.04
CA SER A 68 14.46 -15.14 2.76
C SER A 68 13.12 -15.82 3.09
N THR A 69 13.05 -16.68 4.11
CA THR A 69 11.72 -17.07 4.62
C THR A 69 11.10 -15.84 5.27
N LEU A 70 10.02 -15.34 4.68
CA LEU A 70 9.13 -14.39 5.32
C LEU A 70 8.58 -15.04 6.59
N ASP A 71 8.53 -14.28 7.68
CA ASP A 71 8.11 -14.76 8.98
C ASP A 71 6.89 -13.99 9.49
N PHE A 72 5.73 -14.66 9.41
CA PHE A 72 4.45 -14.09 9.81
C PHE A 72 4.10 -14.38 11.28
N GLU A 73 4.96 -15.03 12.07
CA GLU A 73 4.66 -15.41 13.45
C GLU A 73 4.29 -14.19 14.31
N LYS A 74 5.06 -13.09 14.20
CA LYS A 74 4.79 -11.85 14.94
C LYS A 74 3.45 -11.22 14.58
N PHE A 75 3.00 -11.35 13.33
CA PHE A 75 1.70 -10.85 12.90
C PHE A 75 0.56 -11.74 13.42
N ASN A 76 0.76 -13.06 13.35
CA ASN A 76 -0.19 -14.05 13.84
C ASN A 76 -0.40 -13.96 15.35
N ASN A 77 0.69 -13.82 16.12
CA ASN A 77 0.64 -13.62 17.56
C ASN A 77 -0.10 -12.33 17.92
N GLU A 78 0.06 -11.27 17.12
CA GLU A 78 -0.69 -10.02 17.34
C GLU A 78 -2.21 -10.19 17.16
N ILE A 79 -2.64 -10.96 16.16
CA ILE A 79 -4.06 -11.32 15.99
C ILE A 79 -4.58 -12.10 17.20
N ILE A 80 -3.82 -13.10 17.67
CA ILE A 80 -4.17 -13.90 18.85
C ILE A 80 -4.27 -13.00 20.09
N ASP A 81 -3.28 -12.13 20.30
CA ASP A 81 -3.23 -11.23 21.45
C ASP A 81 -4.43 -10.30 21.49
N SER A 82 -4.82 -9.70 20.35
CA SER A 82 -6.01 -8.84 20.27
C SER A 82 -7.30 -9.63 20.44
N ALA A 83 -7.43 -10.81 19.83
CA ALA A 83 -8.62 -11.64 19.98
C ALA A 83 -8.82 -12.14 21.43
N ASN A 84 -7.73 -12.31 22.20
CA ASN A 84 -7.78 -12.85 23.55
C ASN A 84 -7.75 -11.79 24.65
N ASN A 85 -7.46 -10.52 24.37
CA ASN A 85 -7.46 -9.47 25.39
C ASN A 85 -8.88 -8.94 25.68
N GLU A 86 -9.01 -7.86 26.45
CA GLU A 86 -10.31 -7.27 26.83
C GLU A 86 -10.66 -5.97 26.07
N TYR A 87 -9.86 -5.61 25.07
CA TYR A 87 -9.93 -4.32 24.40
C TYR A 87 -10.50 -4.46 22.99
N PRO A 88 -11.46 -3.61 22.58
CA PRO A 88 -11.92 -3.61 21.20
C PRO A 88 -10.79 -3.24 20.23
N SER A 89 -10.81 -3.86 19.04
CA SER A 89 -9.86 -3.56 17.97
C SER A 89 -10.45 -2.53 17.01
N VAL A 90 -9.76 -1.39 16.82
CA VAL A 90 -10.18 -0.27 15.97
C VAL A 90 -9.31 -0.18 14.72
N PHE A 91 -9.86 -0.54 13.57
CA PHE A 91 -9.22 -0.43 12.27
C PHE A 91 -9.57 0.90 11.60
N ILE A 92 -8.60 1.81 11.55
CA ILE A 92 -8.72 3.12 10.88
C ILE A 92 -8.24 2.95 9.44
N SER A 93 -9.13 2.69 8.48
CA SER A 93 -8.66 2.32 7.13
C SER A 93 -8.28 3.51 6.23
N ARG A 94 -7.53 3.20 5.18
CA ARG A 94 -7.26 4.08 4.03
C ARG A 94 -7.48 3.28 2.75
N ASN A 95 -7.85 3.94 1.66
CA ASN A 95 -8.02 3.29 0.35
C ASN A 95 -6.67 2.85 -0.26
N ALA A 96 -6.06 1.83 0.33
CA ALA A 96 -4.80 1.20 -0.07
C ALA A 96 -4.97 -0.33 -0.04
N SER A 97 -4.57 -1.02 -1.11
CA SER A 97 -4.82 -2.47 -1.28
C SER A 97 -4.17 -3.29 -0.15
N GLN A 98 -2.92 -2.98 0.14
CA GLN A 98 -2.05 -3.63 1.11
C GLN A 98 -2.60 -3.52 2.53
N PHE A 99 -3.12 -2.34 2.88
CA PHE A 99 -3.82 -2.15 4.14
C PHE A 99 -5.13 -2.95 4.19
N PHE A 100 -5.96 -2.91 3.13
CA PHE A 100 -7.19 -3.70 3.11
C PHE A 100 -6.92 -5.20 3.28
N ILE A 101 -5.93 -5.75 2.59
CA ILE A 101 -5.59 -7.17 2.69
C ILE A 101 -5.17 -7.54 4.11
N SER A 102 -4.16 -6.84 4.66
CA SER A 102 -3.63 -7.14 6.00
C SER A 102 -4.68 -6.90 7.10
N SER A 103 -5.43 -5.79 7.03
CA SER A 103 -6.50 -5.51 7.99
C SER A 103 -7.68 -6.48 7.88
N PHE A 104 -8.05 -6.94 6.70
CA PHE A 104 -9.11 -7.95 6.54
C PHE A 104 -8.68 -9.32 7.03
N ILE A 105 -7.43 -9.72 6.79
CA ILE A 105 -6.88 -10.96 7.37
C ILE A 105 -6.97 -10.89 8.90
N ALA A 106 -6.49 -9.79 9.50
CA ALA A 106 -6.52 -9.60 10.94
C ALA A 106 -7.96 -9.55 11.49
N MET A 107 -8.84 -8.75 10.90
CA MET A 107 -10.24 -8.61 11.31
C MET A 107 -10.99 -9.94 11.26
N VAL A 108 -10.94 -10.66 10.13
CA VAL A 108 -11.69 -11.92 9.98
C VAL A 108 -11.16 -12.99 10.93
N ALA A 109 -9.83 -13.07 11.11
CA ALA A 109 -9.23 -14.00 12.06
C ALA A 109 -9.61 -13.65 13.52
N GLN A 110 -9.57 -12.36 13.90
CA GLN A 110 -10.00 -11.91 15.22
C GLN A 110 -11.46 -12.24 15.49
N LEU A 111 -12.37 -11.93 14.56
CA LEU A 111 -13.80 -12.24 14.71
C LEU A 111 -14.04 -13.74 14.94
N GLN A 112 -13.38 -14.60 14.15
CA GLN A 112 -13.49 -16.05 14.31
C GLN A 112 -12.95 -16.51 15.67
N LEU A 113 -11.78 -16.01 16.10
CA LEU A 113 -11.19 -16.37 17.40
C LEU A 113 -12.04 -15.89 18.58
N ILE A 114 -12.49 -14.63 18.56
CA ILE A 114 -13.38 -14.04 19.58
C ILE A 114 -14.65 -14.89 19.75
N SER A 115 -15.25 -15.34 18.63
CA SER A 115 -16.47 -16.15 18.65
C SER A 115 -16.31 -17.53 19.30
N LYS A 116 -15.07 -18.03 19.40
CA LYS A 116 -14.75 -19.33 20.01
C LYS A 116 -14.44 -19.26 21.51
N ILE A 117 -14.29 -18.06 22.08
CA ILE A 117 -13.97 -17.90 23.50
C ILE A 117 -15.23 -18.19 24.34
N GLU A 118 -15.20 -19.29 25.10
CA GLU A 118 -16.33 -19.80 25.90
C GLU A 118 -16.91 -18.74 26.85
N LYS A 119 -16.04 -17.97 27.50
CA LYS A 119 -16.42 -16.83 28.34
C LYS A 119 -16.12 -15.55 27.59
N GLN A 120 -17.09 -15.11 26.79
CA GLN A 120 -16.95 -13.87 26.02
C GLN A 120 -16.54 -12.73 26.96
N LYS A 121 -15.42 -12.07 26.60
CA LYS A 121 -15.00 -10.85 27.25
C LYS A 121 -15.92 -9.73 26.76
N PRO A 122 -16.62 -9.01 27.66
CA PRO A 122 -17.52 -7.95 27.23
C PRO A 122 -16.71 -6.91 26.46
N HIS A 123 -17.23 -6.51 25.29
CA HIS A 123 -16.68 -5.45 24.44
C HIS A 123 -15.35 -5.74 23.73
N ASN A 124 -14.79 -6.96 23.77
CA ASN A 124 -13.77 -7.34 22.80
C ASN A 124 -14.45 -7.60 21.45
N ASP A 125 -14.65 -6.51 20.71
CA ASP A 125 -15.34 -6.44 19.43
C ASP A 125 -14.44 -5.76 18.40
N VAL A 126 -14.79 -5.86 17.11
CA VAL A 126 -14.05 -5.23 16.02
C VAL A 126 -14.79 -4.01 15.49
N ILE A 127 -14.09 -2.89 15.37
CA ILE A 127 -14.56 -1.63 14.81
C ILE A 127 -13.76 -1.35 13.54
N TYR A 128 -14.43 -1.27 12.38
CA TYR A 128 -13.80 -1.04 11.09
C TYR A 128 -14.33 0.26 10.45
N LEU A 129 -13.46 1.26 10.35
CA LEU A 129 -13.78 2.56 9.74
C LEU A 129 -13.39 2.54 8.26
N ILE A 130 -14.30 2.86 7.34
CA ILE A 130 -14.06 2.73 5.90
C ILE A 130 -14.58 3.90 5.07
N ASP A 131 -13.86 4.26 4.00
CA ASP A 131 -14.24 5.35 3.09
C ASP A 131 -15.59 5.06 2.43
N SER A 132 -16.53 6.00 2.52
CA SER A 132 -17.88 5.88 1.92
C SER A 132 -17.88 5.64 0.41
N SER A 133 -16.83 6.04 -0.30
CA SER A 133 -16.65 5.78 -1.73
C SER A 133 -16.21 4.33 -2.03
N VAL A 134 -15.69 3.64 -1.01
CA VAL A 134 -15.28 2.23 -1.06
C VAL A 134 -16.41 1.33 -0.59
N ASN A 135 -17.00 1.64 0.57
CA ASN A 135 -18.13 0.91 1.14
C ASN A 135 -18.98 1.86 2.01
N SER A 136 -20.31 1.78 1.93
CA SER A 136 -21.21 2.50 2.84
C SER A 136 -22.08 1.55 3.65
N TYR A 137 -22.35 1.93 4.89
CA TYR A 137 -23.19 1.15 5.80
C TYR A 137 -24.64 1.05 5.29
N GLU A 138 -25.19 2.16 4.76
CA GLU A 138 -26.55 2.16 4.19
C GLU A 138 -26.72 1.08 3.12
N LYS A 139 -25.79 0.98 2.16
CA LYS A 139 -25.83 -0.04 1.12
C LYS A 139 -25.59 -1.44 1.66
N THR A 140 -24.73 -1.56 2.68
CA THR A 140 -24.45 -2.84 3.35
C THR A 140 -25.72 -3.38 4.02
N SER A 141 -26.45 -2.55 4.77
CA SER A 141 -27.70 -2.92 5.44
C SER A 141 -28.82 -3.31 4.45
N LYS A 142 -28.82 -2.71 3.25
CA LYS A 142 -29.73 -3.06 2.14
C LYS A 142 -29.25 -4.24 1.29
N LYS A 143 -28.09 -4.82 1.61
CA LYS A 143 -27.43 -5.90 0.84
C LYS A 143 -27.21 -5.55 -0.63
N GLU A 144 -26.92 -4.28 -0.91
CA GLU A 144 -26.57 -3.79 -2.24
C GLU A 144 -25.14 -4.17 -2.62
N MET A 145 -24.88 -4.32 -3.93
CA MET A 145 -23.55 -4.64 -4.43
C MET A 145 -22.56 -3.50 -4.17
N GLN A 146 -21.43 -3.83 -3.55
CA GLN A 146 -20.35 -2.90 -3.20
C GLN A 146 -18.98 -3.53 -3.43
N ARG A 147 -17.90 -2.74 -3.31
CA ARG A 147 -16.53 -3.26 -3.50
C ARG A 147 -16.19 -4.35 -2.48
N PHE A 148 -16.62 -4.16 -1.24
CA PHE A 148 -16.49 -5.14 -0.16
C PHE A 148 -17.87 -5.44 0.41
N ASN A 149 -18.13 -6.69 0.75
CA ASN A 149 -19.42 -7.14 1.25
C ASN A 149 -19.36 -7.46 2.74
N PHE A 150 -19.55 -6.44 3.58
CA PHE A 150 -19.61 -6.62 5.03
C PHE A 150 -20.91 -7.25 5.54
N ALA A 151 -21.96 -7.35 4.71
CA ALA A 151 -23.27 -7.82 5.15
C ALA A 151 -23.22 -9.25 5.71
N HIS A 152 -22.45 -10.14 5.06
CA HIS A 152 -22.25 -11.51 5.54
C HIS A 152 -21.60 -11.55 6.93
N LEU A 153 -20.59 -10.71 7.19
CA LEU A 153 -19.92 -10.66 8.48
C LEU A 153 -20.81 -10.06 9.58
N LEU A 154 -21.57 -9.01 9.25
CA LEU A 154 -22.54 -8.40 10.19
C LEU A 154 -23.66 -9.37 10.55
N ASP A 155 -24.20 -10.13 9.58
CA ASP A 155 -25.22 -11.14 9.81
C ASP A 155 -24.69 -12.27 10.72
N LYS A 156 -23.44 -12.68 10.54
CA LYS A 156 -22.81 -13.81 11.24
C LYS A 156 -22.32 -13.46 12.65
N TYR A 157 -21.60 -12.35 12.78
CA TYR A 157 -20.93 -11.93 14.02
C TYR A 157 -21.73 -10.89 14.80
N GLY A 158 -22.86 -10.41 14.26
CA GLY A 158 -23.75 -9.45 14.89
C GLY A 158 -23.30 -8.00 14.69
N ASP A 159 -24.25 -7.16 14.29
CA ASP A 159 -24.08 -5.73 14.05
C ASP A 159 -24.26 -4.93 15.35
N VAL A 160 -23.24 -4.15 15.73
CA VAL A 160 -23.22 -3.28 16.91
C VAL A 160 -24.12 -2.04 16.75
N THR A 161 -24.36 -1.59 15.52
CA THR A 161 -25.18 -0.38 15.25
C THR A 161 -26.66 -0.57 15.59
N LEU A 162 -27.12 -1.83 15.64
CA LEU A 162 -28.48 -2.16 16.01
C LEU A 162 -28.74 -1.68 17.45
N THR A 163 -29.95 -1.17 17.69
CA THR A 163 -30.36 -0.66 18.99
C THR A 163 -31.50 -1.47 19.58
N ASP A 164 -31.51 -1.59 20.92
CA ASP A 164 -32.65 -2.14 21.66
C ASP A 164 -33.80 -1.12 21.75
N GLN A 165 -34.89 -1.50 22.41
CA GLN A 165 -36.06 -0.63 22.62
C GLN A 165 -35.75 0.64 23.43
N ASN A 166 -34.61 0.68 24.12
CA ASN A 166 -34.14 1.81 24.93
C ASN A 166 -33.07 2.65 24.19
N ASN A 167 -32.85 2.43 22.89
CA ASN A 167 -31.80 3.04 22.08
C ASN A 167 -30.36 2.72 22.54
N ASN A 168 -30.15 1.62 23.27
CA ASN A 168 -28.79 1.15 23.57
C ASN A 168 -28.25 0.35 22.39
N TYR A 169 -27.00 0.62 22.01
CA TYR A 169 -26.30 -0.14 20.98
C TYR A 169 -26.09 -1.61 21.39
N ASN A 170 -26.05 -2.49 20.40
CA ASN A 170 -25.93 -3.93 20.56
C ASN A 170 -24.49 -4.39 20.87
N VAL A 171 -23.77 -3.67 21.74
CA VAL A 171 -22.37 -3.95 22.14
C VAL A 171 -22.19 -5.22 22.98
N ASP A 172 -23.29 -5.80 23.48
CA ASP A 172 -23.23 -7.03 24.27
C ASP A 172 -23.34 -8.30 23.40
N LYS A 173 -23.94 -8.20 22.20
CA LYS A 173 -24.13 -9.34 21.30
C LYS A 173 -23.50 -9.16 19.92
N GLY A 174 -23.34 -7.92 19.45
CA GLY A 174 -22.67 -7.61 18.20
C GLY A 174 -21.17 -7.62 18.38
N LYS A 175 -20.44 -8.23 17.44
CA LYS A 175 -18.97 -8.30 17.44
C LYS A 175 -18.32 -7.45 16.35
N LEU A 176 -19.12 -6.85 15.46
CA LEU A 176 -18.63 -6.02 14.38
C LEU A 176 -19.38 -4.69 14.30
N LEU A 177 -18.62 -3.59 14.27
CA LEU A 177 -19.06 -2.25 13.92
C LEU A 177 -18.33 -1.81 12.65
N ALA A 178 -18.99 -1.82 11.49
CA ALA A 178 -18.39 -1.37 10.22
C ALA A 178 -19.07 -0.09 9.73
N LEU A 179 -18.36 1.05 9.74
CA LEU A 179 -18.96 2.36 9.49
C LEU A 179 -18.15 3.25 8.55
N ASP A 180 -18.87 4.01 7.72
CA ASP A 180 -18.36 5.10 6.91
C ASP A 180 -18.80 6.49 7.37
N ASN A 181 -19.70 6.56 8.36
CA ASN A 181 -20.17 7.84 8.93
C ASN A 181 -20.74 7.64 10.36
N PRO A 182 -20.43 8.51 11.35
CA PRO A 182 -21.03 8.43 12.69
C PRO A 182 -22.54 8.69 12.72
N ASN A 183 -23.14 9.22 11.64
CA ASN A 183 -24.60 9.46 11.55
C ASN A 183 -25.43 8.19 11.81
N TYR A 184 -24.89 6.99 11.54
CA TYR A 184 -25.55 5.72 11.86
C TYR A 184 -25.55 5.37 13.35
N LEU A 185 -24.87 6.18 14.18
CA LEU A 185 -24.84 6.12 15.63
C LEU A 185 -25.63 7.30 16.25
N ASN A 186 -26.71 7.72 15.59
CA ASN A 186 -27.58 8.82 16.05
C ASN A 186 -26.85 10.16 16.28
N LEU A 187 -25.71 10.36 15.62
CA LEU A 187 -24.90 11.57 15.71
C LEU A 187 -25.01 12.35 14.40
N SER A 188 -25.80 13.42 14.35
CA SER A 188 -25.98 14.19 13.11
C SER A 188 -24.86 15.19 12.84
N GLY A 189 -24.64 15.55 11.57
CA GLY A 189 -23.79 16.68 11.16
C GLY A 189 -22.35 16.29 10.83
N TYR A 190 -22.06 14.99 10.78
CA TYR A 190 -20.73 14.49 10.42
C TYR A 190 -20.62 14.25 8.91
N GLN A 191 -19.46 14.61 8.38
CA GLN A 191 -19.09 14.26 7.02
C GLN A 191 -18.69 12.79 6.95
N ASN A 192 -18.78 12.20 5.75
CA ASN A 192 -18.33 10.82 5.54
C ASN A 192 -16.82 10.66 5.82
N TYR A 193 -16.44 9.49 6.28
CA TYR A 193 -15.05 9.04 6.40
C TYR A 193 -14.36 9.04 5.03
N SER A 194 -13.06 9.31 5.01
CA SER A 194 -12.25 9.14 3.79
C SER A 194 -10.89 8.46 4.03
N VAL A 195 -10.04 8.99 4.91
CA VAL A 195 -8.65 8.49 5.06
C VAL A 195 -8.26 8.23 6.51
N TYR A 196 -8.74 9.09 7.41
CA TYR A 196 -8.60 9.02 8.86
C TYR A 196 -9.59 10.00 9.49
N PRO A 197 -9.90 9.91 10.80
CA PRO A 197 -10.76 10.87 11.47
C PRO A 197 -10.17 12.29 11.40
N ARG A 198 -10.94 13.26 10.90
CA ARG A 198 -10.44 14.63 10.65
C ARG A 198 -10.30 15.45 11.93
N ASN A 199 -11.09 15.13 12.94
CA ASN A 199 -11.11 15.82 14.23
C ASN A 199 -11.48 14.84 15.35
N LEU A 200 -11.27 15.29 16.59
CA LEU A 200 -11.49 14.48 17.78
C LEU A 200 -12.96 14.05 17.93
N THR A 201 -13.90 14.97 17.69
CA THR A 201 -15.34 14.71 17.80
C THR A 201 -15.77 13.59 16.85
N GLU A 202 -15.24 13.55 15.63
CA GLU A 202 -15.50 12.49 14.67
C GLU A 202 -15.01 11.12 15.18
N LEU A 203 -13.77 11.03 15.70
CA LEU A 203 -13.26 9.78 16.28
C LEU A 203 -14.09 9.32 17.49
N GLN A 204 -14.38 10.23 18.42
CA GLN A 204 -15.24 9.94 19.57
C GLN A 204 -16.64 9.50 19.14
N GLY A 205 -17.15 10.04 18.04
CA GLY A 205 -18.42 9.64 17.45
C GLY A 205 -18.42 8.17 17.01
N TYR A 206 -17.39 7.72 16.30
CA TYR A 206 -17.25 6.30 15.92
C TYR A 206 -17.13 5.37 17.14
N LEU A 207 -16.46 5.82 18.20
CA LEU A 207 -16.21 5.02 19.41
C LEU A 207 -17.33 5.12 20.46
N LYS A 208 -18.37 5.95 20.20
CA LYS A 208 -19.45 6.25 21.15
C LYS A 208 -20.06 5.01 21.82
N PRO A 209 -20.39 3.91 21.11
CA PRO A 209 -20.99 2.72 21.73
C PRO A 209 -20.16 2.14 22.87
N TYR A 210 -18.84 2.28 22.80
CA TYR A 210 -17.88 1.74 23.77
C TYR A 210 -17.55 2.76 24.86
N LEU A 211 -17.38 4.04 24.50
CA LEU A 211 -17.14 5.11 25.46
C LEU A 211 -18.30 5.28 26.44
N ASP A 212 -19.54 5.15 25.97
CA ASP A 212 -20.75 5.20 26.82
C ASP A 212 -20.79 4.03 27.84
N LYS A 213 -20.12 2.91 27.52
CA LYS A 213 -19.93 1.75 28.42
C LYS A 213 -18.68 1.85 29.29
N GLN A 214 -18.02 3.01 29.29
CA GLN A 214 -16.79 3.27 30.05
C GLN A 214 -15.58 2.42 29.62
N VAL A 215 -15.57 1.92 28.38
CA VAL A 215 -14.36 1.33 27.78
C VAL A 215 -13.32 2.42 27.61
N LYS A 216 -12.13 2.23 28.20
CA LYS A 216 -11.06 3.24 28.23
C LYS A 216 -9.93 2.97 27.25
N LEU A 217 -9.72 1.71 26.87
CA LEU A 217 -8.57 1.30 26.08
C LEU A 217 -9.00 0.48 24.87
N PHE A 218 -8.25 0.63 23.78
CA PHE A 218 -8.47 -0.02 22.49
C PHE A 218 -7.14 -0.50 21.89
N ASP A 219 -7.20 -1.50 21.03
CA ASP A 219 -6.12 -1.88 20.14
C ASP A 219 -6.31 -1.15 18.80
N PHE A 220 -5.45 -0.18 18.47
CA PHE A 220 -5.62 0.62 17.25
C PHE A 220 -4.79 0.07 16.09
N TYR A 221 -5.44 -0.28 14.99
CA TYR A 221 -4.81 -0.68 13.73
C TYR A 221 -4.90 0.48 12.72
N ILE A 222 -3.76 1.08 12.38
CA ILE A 222 -3.71 2.34 11.61
C ILE A 222 -2.65 2.26 10.50
N PRO A 223 -2.93 2.74 9.28
CA PRO A 223 -1.92 2.91 8.25
C PRO A 223 -0.83 3.89 8.70
N ASP A 224 0.42 3.57 8.41
CA ASP A 224 1.60 4.41 8.67
C ASP A 224 1.41 5.89 8.31
N ILE A 225 1.11 6.20 7.05
CA ILE A 225 0.95 7.57 6.55
C ILE A 225 -0.31 8.22 7.13
N SER A 226 -1.35 7.44 7.43
CA SER A 226 -2.53 7.99 8.10
C SER A 226 -2.20 8.43 9.52
N PHE A 227 -1.42 7.64 10.27
CA PHE A 227 -1.03 7.96 11.64
C PHE A 227 -0.20 9.25 11.74
N THR A 228 0.78 9.42 10.84
CA THR A 228 1.62 10.64 10.81
C THR A 228 0.84 11.88 10.39
N ALA A 229 -0.18 11.72 9.54
CA ALA A 229 -1.05 12.79 9.06
C ALA A 229 -2.17 13.21 10.04
N LEU A 230 -2.38 12.47 11.13
CA LEU A 230 -3.37 12.83 12.16
C LEU A 230 -3.03 14.19 12.78
N ASN A 231 -4.04 15.03 13.01
CA ASN A 231 -3.85 16.20 13.84
C ASN A 231 -3.49 15.78 15.29
N SER A 232 -2.85 16.69 16.04
CA SER A 232 -2.36 16.38 17.38
C SER A 232 -3.46 16.00 18.37
N GLN A 233 -4.65 16.60 18.30
CA GLN A 233 -5.75 16.27 19.22
C GLN A 233 -6.27 14.84 19.03
N VAL A 234 -6.43 14.40 17.78
CA VAL A 234 -6.86 13.03 17.47
C VAL A 234 -5.78 12.02 17.86
N ARG A 235 -4.52 12.31 17.51
CA ARG A 235 -3.38 11.44 17.85
C ARG A 235 -3.18 11.31 19.34
N ASN A 236 -3.27 12.41 20.10
CA ASN A 236 -3.16 12.38 21.56
C ASN A 236 -4.29 11.54 22.17
N PHE A 237 -5.53 11.72 21.70
CA PHE A 237 -6.64 10.89 22.17
C PHE A 237 -6.39 9.40 21.90
N ILE A 238 -5.90 9.04 20.72
CA ILE A 238 -5.52 7.65 20.40
C ILE A 238 -4.44 7.15 21.37
N LEU A 239 -3.38 7.91 21.60
CA LEU A 239 -2.30 7.53 22.52
C LEU A 239 -2.78 7.37 23.97
N GLU A 240 -3.69 8.23 24.41
CA GLU A 240 -4.32 8.19 25.74
C GLU A 240 -5.22 6.95 25.90
N HIS A 241 -5.89 6.52 24.84
CA HIS A 241 -6.84 5.41 24.84
C HIS A 241 -6.28 4.12 24.21
N ALA A 242 -4.98 4.06 23.92
CA ALA A 242 -4.37 2.87 23.33
C ALA A 242 -3.88 1.90 24.42
N ASN A 243 -4.31 0.64 24.33
CA ASN A 243 -3.57 -0.47 24.93
C ASN A 243 -2.28 -0.71 24.12
N LYS A 244 -2.41 -0.73 22.79
CA LYS A 244 -1.33 -0.77 21.79
C LYS A 244 -1.79 -0.13 20.47
N ILE A 245 -0.81 0.20 19.64
CA ILE A 245 -0.98 0.72 18.28
C ILE A 245 -0.24 -0.22 17.33
N VAL A 246 -0.95 -0.70 16.32
CA VAL A 246 -0.46 -1.56 15.26
C VAL A 246 -0.44 -0.77 13.96
N ILE A 247 0.76 -0.53 13.45
CA ILE A 247 0.97 0.14 12.18
C ILE A 247 0.99 -0.91 11.06
N LEU A 248 0.01 -0.86 10.18
CA LEU A 248 -0.06 -1.72 8.98
C LEU A 248 0.32 -0.93 7.75
N SER A 249 1.31 -1.40 6.99
CA SER A 249 1.82 -0.64 5.86
C SER A 249 0.84 -0.51 4.69
N ASP A 250 0.84 0.67 4.05
CA ASP A 250 0.25 0.87 2.73
C ASP A 250 1.11 0.31 1.56
N GLY A 251 2.27 -0.28 1.88
CA GLY A 251 3.16 -0.97 0.96
C GLY A 251 4.53 -0.31 0.86
N ASN A 252 4.91 0.09 -0.35
CA ASN A 252 6.23 0.68 -0.61
C ASN A 252 6.33 2.17 -0.25
N ALA A 253 5.26 2.79 0.28
CA ALA A 253 5.33 4.17 0.75
C ALA A 253 5.80 4.32 2.20
N GLN A 254 5.67 3.28 3.03
CA GLN A 254 6.22 3.26 4.38
C GLN A 254 7.71 3.64 4.45
N PRO A 255 8.63 3.06 3.65
CA PRO A 255 10.05 3.33 3.80
C PRO A 255 10.44 4.77 3.43
N TYR A 256 9.76 5.41 2.47
CA TYR A 256 10.13 6.77 2.08
C TYR A 256 9.32 7.86 2.80
N SER A 257 8.02 7.66 3.05
CA SER A 257 7.17 8.67 3.70
C SER A 257 7.14 8.56 5.23
N PHE A 258 6.99 7.36 5.78
CA PHE A 258 6.91 7.15 7.22
C PHE A 258 8.31 7.04 7.86
N ILE A 259 9.23 6.32 7.22
CA ILE A 259 10.58 6.14 7.76
C ILE A 259 11.49 7.33 7.42
N ASN A 260 11.75 7.61 6.14
CA ASN A 260 12.73 8.65 5.77
C ASN A 260 12.23 10.08 6.04
N ASP A 261 11.08 10.44 5.47
CA ASP A 261 10.60 11.83 5.44
C ASP A 261 10.05 12.29 6.82
N ASP A 262 9.65 11.35 7.70
CA ASP A 262 9.09 11.60 9.04
C ASP A 262 10.03 11.12 10.16
N TYR A 263 10.15 9.80 10.41
CA TYR A 263 10.87 9.27 11.58
C TYR A 263 12.37 9.61 11.60
N ILE A 264 13.13 9.26 10.56
CA ILE A 264 14.60 9.48 10.53
C ILE A 264 14.91 10.98 10.56
N LYS A 265 14.13 11.79 9.83
CA LYS A 265 14.25 13.24 9.87
C LYS A 265 14.02 13.78 11.28
N TRP A 266 13.05 13.24 12.01
CA TRP A 266 12.83 13.60 13.41
C TRP A 266 13.98 13.16 14.32
N VAL A 267 14.48 11.92 14.19
CA VAL A 267 15.59 11.37 14.99
C VAL A 267 16.83 12.26 14.91
N LYS A 268 17.20 12.68 13.69
CA LYS A 268 18.39 13.52 13.45
C LYS A 268 18.34 14.90 14.12
N ASN A 269 17.16 15.33 14.57
CA ASN A 269 16.97 16.60 15.28
C ASN A 269 16.89 16.44 16.81
N GLN A 270 16.96 15.22 17.34
CA GLN A 270 16.87 14.97 18.78
C GLN A 270 18.23 15.09 19.47
N LYS A 271 18.22 15.71 20.65
CA LYS A 271 19.39 15.81 21.54
C LYS A 271 19.26 14.95 22.79
N THR A 272 18.08 14.41 23.03
CA THR A 272 17.72 13.60 24.19
C THR A 272 17.23 12.25 23.72
N HIS A 273 17.44 11.22 24.54
CA HIS A 273 16.88 9.89 24.35
C HIS A 273 16.41 9.37 25.70
N PHE A 274 15.50 8.41 25.67
CA PHE A 274 14.89 7.83 26.87
C PHE A 274 15.16 6.32 26.87
N SER A 275 15.36 5.77 28.06
CA SER A 275 15.34 4.32 28.25
C SER A 275 13.93 3.75 28.02
N GLN A 276 13.85 2.45 27.76
CA GLN A 276 12.57 1.75 27.62
C GLN A 276 11.68 1.92 28.85
N GLU A 277 12.26 1.88 30.06
CA GLU A 277 11.52 2.07 31.31
C GLU A 277 10.91 3.48 31.43
N GLU A 278 11.66 4.52 31.06
CA GLU A 278 11.16 5.90 31.04
C GLU A 278 10.04 6.08 30.03
N LEU A 279 10.16 5.47 28.85
CA LEU A 279 9.13 5.50 27.82
C LEU A 279 7.87 4.74 28.26
N LEU A 280 8.00 3.60 28.92
CA LEU A 280 6.85 2.88 29.48
C LEU A 280 6.13 3.70 30.56
N LYS A 281 6.88 4.32 31.48
CA LYS A 281 6.30 5.23 32.49
C LYS A 281 5.57 6.39 31.82
N ALA A 282 6.16 6.98 30.78
CA ALA A 282 5.52 8.05 30.04
C ALA A 282 4.25 7.57 29.31
N TRP A 283 4.29 6.40 28.67
CA TRP A 283 3.13 5.78 28.00
C TRP A 283 1.96 5.55 28.97
N ASP A 284 2.25 5.04 30.17
CA ASP A 284 1.24 4.79 31.21
C ASP A 284 0.71 6.12 31.77
N SER A 285 1.58 7.14 31.91
CA SER A 285 1.17 8.46 32.38
C SER A 285 0.15 9.14 31.47
N LEU A 286 0.12 8.80 30.16
CA LEU A 286 -0.88 9.31 29.22
C LEU A 286 -2.31 9.00 29.65
N LYS A 287 -2.52 7.95 30.46
CA LYS A 287 -3.84 7.51 30.92
C LYS A 287 -4.27 8.22 32.23
N THR A 288 -3.46 9.19 32.68
CA THR A 288 -3.67 9.91 33.94
C THR A 288 -4.05 11.37 33.70
N SER A 289 -4.46 12.08 34.76
CA SER A 289 -4.79 13.51 34.66
C SER A 289 -3.58 14.41 34.41
N ASN A 290 -2.35 13.93 34.64
CA ASN A 290 -1.11 14.69 34.53
C ASN A 290 -0.10 13.95 33.63
N PRO A 291 -0.34 13.87 32.32
CA PRO A 291 0.50 13.09 31.42
C PRO A 291 1.89 13.72 31.24
N GLN A 292 2.91 12.87 31.18
CA GLN A 292 4.26 13.28 30.80
C GLN A 292 4.29 13.64 29.32
N LYS A 293 4.80 14.83 29.00
CA LYS A 293 4.92 15.30 27.62
C LYS A 293 6.17 14.71 26.96
N ILE A 294 5.98 13.65 26.17
CA ILE A 294 7.00 13.08 25.29
C ILE A 294 6.47 13.09 23.85
N ASP A 295 7.35 13.35 22.89
CA ASP A 295 7.02 13.23 21.47
C ASP A 295 6.73 11.76 21.12
N PHE A 296 5.60 11.52 20.47
CA PHE A 296 5.10 10.17 20.21
C PHE A 296 6.07 9.29 19.39
N HIS A 297 6.97 9.87 18.59
CA HIS A 297 7.95 9.11 17.81
C HIS A 297 8.88 8.29 18.70
N TYR A 298 9.14 8.73 19.94
CA TYR A 298 9.92 7.93 20.89
C TYR A 298 9.23 6.59 21.20
N PHE A 299 7.89 6.53 21.18
CA PHE A 299 7.18 5.31 21.50
C PHE A 299 7.28 4.23 20.40
N TYR A 300 7.77 4.55 19.20
CA TYR A 300 8.00 3.54 18.16
C TYR A 300 9.02 2.47 18.56
N THR A 301 9.87 2.75 19.56
CA THR A 301 10.83 1.78 20.11
C THR A 301 10.22 0.87 21.19
N LEU A 302 8.99 1.14 21.64
CA LEU A 302 8.25 0.30 22.59
C LEU A 302 7.48 -0.80 21.85
N GLU A 303 8.14 -1.89 21.48
CA GLU A 303 7.55 -2.96 20.65
C GLU A 303 6.23 -3.55 21.19
N ASP A 304 6.07 -3.62 22.52
CA ASP A 304 4.83 -4.10 23.13
C ASP A 304 3.66 -3.12 22.98
N LYS A 305 3.95 -1.84 22.69
CA LYS A 305 2.97 -0.75 22.55
C LYS A 305 2.82 -0.27 21.11
N PHE A 306 3.88 -0.31 20.31
CA PHE A 306 3.89 0.01 18.90
C PHE A 306 4.44 -1.17 18.09
N LYS A 307 3.56 -1.85 17.37
CA LYS A 307 3.93 -2.96 16.47
C LYS A 307 3.84 -2.48 15.03
N ILE A 308 4.93 -2.59 14.28
CA ILE A 308 5.01 -2.05 12.91
C ILE A 308 5.18 -3.21 11.93
N TYR A 309 4.32 -3.26 10.92
CA TYR A 309 4.32 -4.33 9.92
C TYR A 309 4.41 -3.80 8.49
N ASN A 310 5.12 -4.54 7.64
CA ASN A 310 5.19 -4.35 6.20
C ASN A 310 5.04 -5.71 5.48
N LEU A 311 4.86 -5.72 4.16
CA LEU A 311 4.85 -6.97 3.39
C LEU A 311 6.20 -7.71 3.46
N ASN A 312 7.29 -7.00 3.73
CA ASN A 312 8.60 -7.58 4.05
C ASN A 312 9.40 -6.63 4.95
N GLY A 313 9.32 -6.81 6.26
CA GLY A 313 9.95 -5.99 7.30
C GLY A 313 11.48 -6.04 7.34
N LYS A 314 12.12 -6.99 6.64
CA LYS A 314 13.59 -7.09 6.58
C LYS A 314 14.26 -5.85 5.99
N TYR A 315 13.53 -5.00 5.26
CA TYR A 315 14.04 -3.71 4.79
C TYR A 315 14.51 -2.80 5.94
N ALA A 316 13.99 -3.01 7.16
CA ALA A 316 14.36 -2.22 8.32
C ALA A 316 15.85 -2.28 8.65
N LYS A 317 16.51 -3.38 8.28
CA LYS A 317 17.96 -3.52 8.44
C LYS A 317 18.73 -2.36 7.79
N SER A 318 18.33 -1.93 6.59
CA SER A 318 19.05 -0.88 5.86
C SER A 318 19.08 0.44 6.64
N PHE A 319 17.94 0.91 7.16
CA PHE A 319 17.92 2.17 7.90
C PHE A 319 18.40 2.02 9.34
N ASN A 320 18.21 0.87 9.99
CA ASN A 320 18.73 0.63 11.34
C ASN A 320 20.27 0.61 11.36
N ASP A 321 20.90 -0.02 10.37
CA ASP A 321 22.36 0.02 10.21
C ASP A 321 22.84 1.46 9.97
N GLN A 322 22.06 2.28 9.25
CA GLN A 322 22.38 3.70 9.04
C GLN A 322 22.30 4.49 10.35
N LEU A 323 21.23 4.31 11.13
CA LEU A 323 21.06 4.99 12.42
C LEU A 323 22.20 4.65 13.39
N GLU A 324 22.58 3.39 13.47
CA GLU A 324 23.70 2.94 14.32
C GLU A 324 25.03 3.60 13.92
N LYS A 325 25.36 3.62 12.62
CA LYS A 325 26.57 4.29 12.10
C LYS A 325 26.58 5.80 12.37
N GLU A 326 25.41 6.43 12.38
CA GLU A 326 25.25 7.86 12.67
C GLU A 326 25.17 8.17 14.18
N GLY A 327 25.29 7.17 15.06
CA GLY A 327 25.24 7.34 16.52
C GLY A 327 23.84 7.41 17.13
N PHE A 328 22.81 7.00 16.39
CA PHE A 328 21.40 6.98 16.79
C PHE A 328 20.90 5.56 17.09
N GLU A 329 21.73 4.72 17.70
CA GLU A 329 21.37 3.31 18.01
C GLU A 329 20.09 3.20 18.87
N TRP A 330 19.84 4.18 19.75
CA TRP A 330 18.64 4.28 20.58
C TRP A 330 17.33 4.38 19.78
N ALA A 331 17.40 4.78 18.50
CA ALA A 331 16.25 5.01 17.62
C ALA A 331 16.00 3.85 16.64
N LYS A 332 16.64 2.69 16.83
CA LYS A 332 16.36 1.51 16.01
C LYS A 332 14.95 1.02 16.29
N ILE A 333 14.21 0.70 15.22
CA ILE A 333 12.85 0.17 15.32
C ILE A 333 12.74 -1.15 14.56
N ASN A 334 11.89 -2.04 15.05
CA ASN A 334 11.61 -3.31 14.39
C ASN A 334 10.38 -3.20 13.48
N ILE A 335 10.48 -3.81 12.31
CA ILE A 335 9.38 -3.94 11.35
C ILE A 335 9.25 -5.42 11.00
N TYR A 336 8.04 -5.96 11.17
CA TYR A 336 7.77 -7.38 10.96
C TYR A 336 6.99 -7.62 9.67
N ASP A 337 6.95 -8.87 9.22
CA ASP A 337 6.24 -9.26 7.99
C ASP A 337 4.74 -9.44 8.27
N TYR A 338 3.88 -9.05 7.32
CA TYR A 338 2.48 -9.50 7.25
C TYR A 338 2.23 -10.29 5.96
N PRO A 339 1.28 -11.25 5.97
CA PRO A 339 0.95 -12.02 4.77
C PRO A 339 0.11 -11.21 3.79
N LEU A 340 0.45 -11.28 2.49
CA LEU A 340 -0.40 -10.81 1.39
C LEU A 340 -1.32 -11.91 0.85
N ASN A 341 -0.89 -13.18 0.96
CA ASN A 341 -1.71 -14.32 0.60
C ASN A 341 -2.57 -14.74 1.80
N TYR A 342 -3.87 -14.45 1.75
CA TYR A 342 -4.81 -14.82 2.81
C TYR A 342 -4.93 -16.33 3.03
N LEU A 343 -4.50 -17.18 2.09
CA LEU A 343 -4.48 -18.64 2.27
C LEU A 343 -3.43 -19.10 3.29
N ASN A 344 -2.39 -18.29 3.53
CA ASN A 344 -1.31 -18.67 4.44
C ASN A 344 -1.67 -18.52 5.91
N ILE A 345 -2.70 -17.71 6.23
CA ILE A 345 -3.06 -17.44 7.63
C ILE A 345 -3.61 -18.69 8.32
N THR A 346 -4.44 -19.49 7.64
CA THR A 346 -5.05 -20.71 8.20
C THR A 346 -4.02 -21.82 8.38
N LYS A 347 -2.98 -21.85 7.53
CA LYS A 347 -1.83 -22.75 7.66
C LYS A 347 -0.97 -22.41 8.87
N ASN A 348 -0.86 -21.12 9.21
CA ASN A 348 0.00 -20.64 10.29
C ASN A 348 -0.74 -20.43 11.63
N LEU A 349 -2.08 -20.38 11.62
CA LEU A 349 -2.96 -20.24 12.78
C LEU A 349 -3.97 -21.41 12.83
N PRO A 350 -3.56 -22.60 13.30
CA PRO A 350 -4.42 -23.80 13.31
C PRO A 350 -5.66 -23.68 14.22
N GLN A 351 -5.74 -22.65 15.07
CA GLN A 351 -6.93 -22.33 15.85
C GLN A 351 -8.09 -21.81 14.98
N LEU A 352 -7.81 -21.32 13.77
CA LEU A 352 -8.82 -20.91 12.80
C LEU A 352 -9.48 -22.13 12.17
N ASN A 353 -10.80 -22.07 11.93
CA ASN A 353 -11.42 -23.04 11.03
C ASN A 353 -11.18 -22.54 9.60
N GLU A 354 -10.38 -23.29 8.83
CA GLU A 354 -9.94 -22.89 7.50
C GLU A 354 -11.11 -22.62 6.55
N GLN A 355 -12.05 -23.55 6.43
CA GLN A 355 -13.19 -23.40 5.51
C GLN A 355 -14.03 -22.17 5.84
N GLU A 356 -14.26 -21.94 7.12
CA GLU A 356 -15.02 -20.81 7.62
C GLU A 356 -14.26 -19.48 7.39
N PHE A 357 -12.96 -19.42 7.69
CA PHE A 357 -12.14 -18.24 7.46
C PHE A 357 -12.11 -17.88 5.97
N LEU A 358 -11.85 -18.88 5.11
CA LEU A 358 -11.79 -18.68 3.66
C LEU A 358 -13.14 -18.24 3.10
N SER A 359 -14.26 -18.81 3.58
CA SER A 359 -15.59 -18.38 3.15
C SER A 359 -15.89 -16.94 3.58
N ASP A 360 -15.59 -16.58 4.83
CA ASP A 360 -15.81 -15.22 5.35
C ASP A 360 -14.97 -14.19 4.58
N TYR A 361 -13.67 -14.47 4.37
CA TYR A 361 -12.77 -13.60 3.62
C TYR A 361 -13.22 -13.47 2.16
N ASN A 362 -13.47 -14.59 1.48
CA ASN A 362 -13.86 -14.58 0.06
C ASN A 362 -15.21 -13.88 -0.15
N LYS A 363 -16.19 -14.03 0.74
CA LYS A 363 -17.44 -13.25 0.66
C LYS A 363 -17.18 -11.78 0.85
N LEU A 364 -16.36 -11.39 1.84
CA LEU A 364 -16.00 -9.99 2.07
C LEU A 364 -15.38 -9.34 0.82
N VAL A 365 -14.49 -10.04 0.13
CA VAL A 365 -13.80 -9.51 -1.07
C VAL A 365 -14.48 -9.88 -2.39
N ASN A 366 -15.72 -10.39 -2.36
CA ASN A 366 -16.52 -10.78 -3.54
C ASN A 366 -15.87 -11.86 -4.44
N LEU A 367 -15.16 -12.82 -3.84
CA LEU A 367 -14.51 -13.96 -4.50
C LEU A 367 -15.13 -15.33 -4.17
N ASP A 368 -16.19 -15.37 -3.37
CA ASP A 368 -16.86 -16.62 -3.00
C ASP A 368 -17.28 -17.43 -4.24
N ASN A 369 -16.84 -18.69 -4.32
CA ASN A 369 -17.07 -19.61 -5.43
C ASN A 369 -16.63 -19.11 -6.82
N LYS A 370 -15.65 -18.20 -6.89
CA LYS A 370 -15.10 -17.70 -8.17
C LYS A 370 -13.76 -18.33 -8.49
N LYS A 371 -13.41 -18.35 -9.78
CA LYS A 371 -12.05 -18.54 -10.30
C LYS A 371 -11.63 -17.34 -11.14
N LEU A 372 -10.36 -17.29 -11.56
CA LEU A 372 -9.84 -16.14 -12.29
C LEU A 372 -10.63 -15.84 -13.58
N GLU A 373 -11.09 -16.86 -14.31
CA GLU A 373 -11.88 -16.65 -15.54
C GLU A 373 -13.26 -16.01 -15.28
N ASP A 374 -13.78 -16.09 -14.05
CA ASP A 374 -15.02 -15.40 -13.66
C ASP A 374 -14.79 -13.91 -13.40
N LEU A 375 -13.53 -13.49 -13.24
CA LEU A 375 -13.12 -12.10 -13.06
C LEU A 375 -12.84 -11.40 -14.39
N ILE A 376 -13.02 -12.09 -15.53
CA ILE A 376 -12.93 -11.47 -16.86
C ILE A 376 -14.22 -10.68 -17.13
N VAL A 377 -14.13 -9.36 -17.10
CA VAL A 377 -15.28 -8.45 -17.32
C VAL A 377 -15.46 -8.04 -18.79
N ALA A 378 -14.43 -8.21 -19.62
CA ALA A 378 -14.49 -8.01 -21.07
C ALA A 378 -13.42 -8.85 -21.79
N GLY A 379 -13.67 -9.20 -23.06
CA GLY A 379 -12.68 -9.89 -23.89
C GLY A 379 -12.58 -11.40 -23.68
N LYS A 380 -13.57 -12.03 -23.02
CA LYS A 380 -13.55 -13.47 -22.70
C LYS A 380 -13.35 -14.37 -23.93
N GLN A 381 -13.83 -13.95 -25.10
CA GLN A 381 -13.65 -14.67 -26.36
C GLN A 381 -12.19 -14.72 -26.85
N ASN A 382 -11.32 -13.82 -26.36
CA ASN A 382 -9.90 -13.78 -26.72
C ASN A 382 -9.06 -14.72 -25.83
N PHE A 383 -9.62 -15.17 -24.71
CA PHE A 383 -8.90 -16.01 -23.75
C PHE A 383 -8.75 -17.45 -24.26
N ASN A 384 -7.51 -17.94 -24.26
CA ASN A 384 -7.19 -19.32 -24.62
C ASN A 384 -6.28 -19.96 -23.55
N LYS A 385 -6.75 -21.05 -22.93
CA LYS A 385 -6.02 -21.78 -21.89
C LYS A 385 -4.70 -22.40 -22.35
N SER A 386 -4.49 -22.62 -23.65
CA SER A 386 -3.25 -23.18 -24.17
C SER A 386 -2.15 -22.14 -24.37
N LYS A 387 -2.47 -20.84 -24.27
CA LYS A 387 -1.52 -19.75 -24.40
C LYS A 387 -0.87 -19.42 -23.06
N LYS A 388 0.32 -18.83 -23.11
CA LYS A 388 0.93 -18.16 -21.96
C LYS A 388 0.16 -16.88 -21.64
N ASN A 389 0.45 -16.22 -20.52
CA ASN A 389 -0.19 -14.93 -20.19
C ASN A 389 0.84 -13.81 -20.10
N ILE A 390 0.41 -12.63 -20.53
CA ILE A 390 1.08 -11.38 -20.23
C ILE A 390 0.08 -10.43 -19.57
N VAL A 391 0.43 -9.93 -18.38
CA VAL A 391 -0.49 -9.13 -17.55
C VAL A 391 -0.02 -7.69 -17.47
N PHE A 392 -0.83 -6.78 -18.01
CA PHE A 392 -0.62 -5.36 -17.87
C PHE A 392 -1.06 -4.91 -16.48
N THR A 393 -0.16 -4.29 -15.74
CA THR A 393 -0.45 -3.64 -14.46
C THR A 393 -0.78 -2.17 -14.69
N GLY A 394 -2.08 -1.86 -14.68
CA GLY A 394 -2.57 -0.53 -14.99
C GLY A 394 -2.32 0.49 -13.88
N SER A 395 -1.95 1.69 -14.29
CA SER A 395 -1.63 2.82 -13.42
C SER A 395 -2.77 3.84 -13.37
N SER A 396 -2.84 4.64 -12.29
CA SER A 396 -3.69 5.83 -12.25
C SER A 396 -2.98 7.14 -12.62
N LEU A 397 -1.78 7.07 -13.21
CA LEU A 397 -1.00 8.23 -13.65
C LEU A 397 -1.77 9.08 -14.68
N PHE A 398 -2.51 8.41 -15.57
CA PHE A 398 -3.22 9.08 -16.65
C PHE A 398 -4.74 9.00 -16.45
N ARG A 399 -5.32 10.09 -15.97
CA ARG A 399 -6.76 10.18 -15.73
C ARG A 399 -7.46 11.03 -16.78
N GLN A 400 -8.79 10.94 -16.82
CA GLN A 400 -9.60 11.95 -17.49
C GLN A 400 -9.57 13.24 -16.67
N ASP A 401 -9.63 14.39 -17.35
CA ASP A 401 -10.04 15.62 -16.68
C ASP A 401 -11.48 15.50 -16.19
N LYS A 402 -11.84 16.26 -15.15
CA LYS A 402 -13.18 16.21 -14.58
C LYS A 402 -14.22 16.60 -15.64
N GLY A 403 -14.93 15.61 -16.19
CA GLY A 403 -15.88 15.78 -17.30
C GLY A 403 -15.22 16.09 -18.66
N GLY A 404 -13.91 15.87 -18.79
CA GLY A 404 -13.11 16.20 -19.97
C GLY A 404 -12.47 14.98 -20.63
N PRO A 405 -11.60 15.19 -21.64
CA PRO A 405 -10.91 14.10 -22.32
C PRO A 405 -9.90 13.40 -21.41
N TRP A 406 -9.45 12.22 -21.83
CA TRP A 406 -8.26 11.58 -21.30
C TRP A 406 -7.05 12.50 -21.45
N ARG A 407 -6.32 12.79 -20.36
CA ARG A 407 -5.17 13.71 -20.40
C ARG A 407 -4.06 13.27 -21.35
N ILE A 408 -3.92 11.97 -21.55
CA ILE A 408 -2.96 11.42 -22.52
C ILE A 408 -3.29 11.83 -23.97
N LYS A 409 -4.52 12.26 -24.26
CA LYS A 409 -4.88 12.75 -25.61
C LYS A 409 -4.20 14.06 -25.95
N SER A 410 -4.06 14.96 -24.99
CA SER A 410 -3.40 16.25 -25.16
C SER A 410 -1.88 16.14 -25.07
N ASP A 411 -1.37 15.12 -24.38
CA ASP A 411 0.07 14.89 -24.24
C ASP A 411 0.61 13.97 -25.34
N THR A 412 0.95 14.58 -26.48
CA THR A 412 1.41 13.84 -27.66
C THR A 412 2.75 13.14 -27.46
N LEU A 413 3.63 13.65 -26.60
CA LEU A 413 4.96 13.07 -26.37
C LEU A 413 4.84 11.77 -25.59
N SER A 414 4.21 11.81 -24.41
CA SER A 414 4.01 10.60 -23.62
C SER A 414 3.13 9.60 -24.35
N ARG A 415 2.12 10.05 -25.09
CA ARG A 415 1.28 9.15 -25.89
C ARG A 415 2.09 8.40 -26.94
N LYS A 416 2.98 9.09 -27.66
CA LYS A 416 3.86 8.46 -28.67
C LYS A 416 4.78 7.42 -28.03
N GLU A 417 5.38 7.75 -26.89
CA GLU A 417 6.21 6.82 -26.13
C GLU A 417 5.43 5.57 -25.69
N LEU A 418 4.25 5.76 -25.09
CA LEU A 418 3.39 4.66 -24.65
C LEU A 418 2.95 3.77 -25.81
N HIS A 419 2.57 4.36 -26.95
CA HIS A 419 2.19 3.60 -28.14
C HIS A 419 3.35 2.77 -28.68
N ALA A 420 4.57 3.34 -28.71
CA ALA A 420 5.76 2.61 -29.09
C ALA A 420 6.07 1.45 -28.12
N TYR A 421 5.91 1.68 -26.82
CA TYR A 421 6.06 0.66 -25.78
C TYR A 421 5.10 -0.52 -25.97
N PHE A 422 3.79 -0.24 -26.16
CA PHE A 422 2.82 -1.31 -26.38
C PHE A 422 3.06 -2.08 -27.68
N ASN A 423 3.48 -1.41 -28.76
CA ASN A 423 3.87 -2.08 -30.00
C ASN A 423 5.06 -3.04 -29.74
N LYS A 424 6.12 -2.56 -29.05
CA LYS A 424 7.28 -3.39 -28.72
C LYS A 424 6.91 -4.59 -27.84
N ILE A 425 5.99 -4.42 -26.89
CA ILE A 425 5.48 -5.53 -26.07
C ILE A 425 4.77 -6.58 -26.92
N LEU A 426 4.02 -6.18 -27.95
CA LEU A 426 3.39 -7.14 -28.88
C LEU A 426 4.41 -7.89 -29.74
N ASP A 427 5.47 -7.22 -30.17
CA ASP A 427 6.56 -7.87 -30.90
C ASP A 427 7.30 -8.89 -30.01
N LEU A 428 7.53 -8.56 -28.74
CA LEU A 428 8.19 -9.44 -27.77
C LEU A 428 7.30 -10.60 -27.30
N TYR A 429 5.99 -10.40 -27.25
CA TYR A 429 5.02 -11.35 -26.70
C TYR A 429 3.82 -11.56 -27.63
N PRO A 430 3.99 -12.20 -28.80
CA PRO A 430 2.96 -12.25 -29.85
C PRO A 430 1.56 -12.73 -29.39
N PRO A 431 0.45 -12.09 -29.80
CA PRO A 431 -0.92 -12.45 -29.38
C PRO A 431 -1.36 -13.88 -29.72
N ASP A 432 -0.76 -14.53 -30.71
CA ASP A 432 -1.02 -15.94 -31.03
C ASP A 432 -0.42 -16.89 -29.97
N GLN A 433 0.56 -16.43 -29.19
CA GLN A 433 1.23 -17.19 -28.13
C GLN A 433 0.81 -16.75 -26.71
N TYR A 434 0.37 -15.50 -26.54
CA TYR A 434 0.04 -14.92 -25.24
C TYR A 434 -1.40 -14.41 -25.15
N ASN A 435 -2.04 -14.66 -24.01
CA ASN A 435 -3.24 -13.95 -23.57
C ASN A 435 -2.84 -12.59 -22.99
N TYR A 436 -3.50 -11.53 -23.45
CA TYR A 436 -3.27 -10.16 -22.98
C TYR A 436 -4.26 -9.79 -21.87
N LEU A 437 -3.88 -10.04 -20.62
CA LEU A 437 -4.69 -9.73 -19.45
C LEU A 437 -4.42 -8.29 -18.99
N TYR A 438 -5.46 -7.49 -18.80
CA TYR A 438 -5.35 -6.11 -18.33
C TYR A 438 -5.94 -5.98 -16.93
N LYS A 439 -5.07 -5.82 -15.92
CA LYS A 439 -5.48 -5.50 -14.55
C LYS A 439 -5.32 -4.01 -14.28
N LEU A 440 -6.41 -3.26 -14.43
CA LEU A 440 -6.40 -1.81 -14.28
C LEU A 440 -6.56 -1.35 -12.82
N HIS A 441 -6.20 -0.09 -12.57
CA HIS A 441 -6.46 0.57 -11.30
C HIS A 441 -7.97 0.64 -11.02
N PRO A 442 -8.44 0.48 -9.76
CA PRO A 442 -9.87 0.47 -9.40
C PRO A 442 -10.69 1.72 -9.75
N VAL A 443 -10.04 2.78 -10.26
CA VAL A 443 -10.71 4.01 -10.69
C VAL A 443 -11.34 3.86 -12.08
N TYR A 444 -10.85 2.92 -12.88
CA TYR A 444 -11.36 2.63 -14.21
C TYR A 444 -12.33 1.47 -14.12
N LYS A 445 -13.64 1.75 -14.19
CA LYS A 445 -14.70 0.73 -14.09
C LYS A 445 -15.58 0.74 -15.33
N GLY A 446 -16.13 -0.42 -15.69
CA GLY A 446 -17.03 -0.56 -16.83
C GLY A 446 -16.42 -0.01 -18.12
N ASN A 447 -17.18 0.82 -18.85
CA ASN A 447 -16.74 1.37 -20.14
C ASN A 447 -15.47 2.21 -20.06
N GLN A 448 -15.16 2.82 -18.91
CA GLN A 448 -13.92 3.59 -18.76
C GLN A 448 -12.67 2.72 -18.85
N ALA A 449 -12.74 1.44 -18.47
CA ALA A 449 -11.62 0.50 -18.61
C ALA A 449 -11.30 0.22 -20.09
N LEU A 450 -12.33 0.00 -20.90
CA LEU A 450 -12.20 -0.21 -22.35
C LEU A 450 -11.68 1.04 -23.04
N GLU A 451 -12.22 2.22 -22.71
CA GLU A 451 -11.72 3.49 -23.23
C GLU A 451 -10.26 3.73 -22.84
N TYR A 452 -9.90 3.47 -21.59
CA TYR A 452 -8.52 3.57 -21.13
C TYR A 452 -7.62 2.69 -21.99
N ILE A 453 -7.92 1.40 -22.16
CA ILE A 453 -7.07 0.52 -22.98
C ILE A 453 -6.94 1.05 -24.40
N LYS A 454 -8.06 1.41 -25.05
CA LYS A 454 -8.06 1.93 -26.42
C LYS A 454 -7.15 3.14 -26.61
N GLU A 455 -7.12 4.08 -25.65
CA GLU A 455 -6.27 5.26 -25.75
C GLU A 455 -4.77 4.95 -25.60
N PHE A 456 -4.45 3.91 -24.84
CA PHE A 456 -3.08 3.55 -24.44
C PHE A 456 -2.42 2.56 -25.37
N THR A 457 -3.20 1.65 -25.96
CA THR A 457 -2.68 0.51 -26.70
C THR A 457 -2.72 0.71 -28.21
N ASN A 458 -2.89 1.93 -28.73
CA ASN A 458 -2.78 2.24 -30.17
C ASN A 458 -3.51 1.26 -31.13
N GLY A 459 -4.75 0.86 -30.83
CA GLY A 459 -5.52 -0.05 -31.68
C GLY A 459 -5.43 -1.54 -31.30
N HIS A 460 -4.67 -1.88 -30.25
CA HIS A 460 -4.51 -3.26 -29.76
C HIS A 460 -5.58 -3.69 -28.75
N GLU A 461 -6.64 -2.90 -28.55
CA GLU A 461 -7.73 -3.24 -27.63
C GLU A 461 -8.49 -4.51 -28.02
N LYS A 462 -8.36 -4.95 -29.29
CA LYS A 462 -9.03 -6.16 -29.80
C LYS A 462 -8.53 -7.43 -29.14
N GLU A 463 -7.28 -7.46 -28.70
CA GLU A 463 -6.67 -8.62 -28.01
C GLU A 463 -6.90 -8.59 -26.50
N ALA A 464 -7.47 -7.49 -25.97
CA ALA A 464 -7.54 -7.26 -24.55
C ALA A 464 -8.54 -8.19 -23.83
N ILE A 465 -8.10 -8.74 -22.71
CA ILE A 465 -8.91 -9.47 -21.73
C ILE A 465 -8.87 -8.64 -20.44
N ILE A 466 -9.97 -7.98 -20.10
CA ILE A 466 -10.01 -7.07 -18.96
C ILE A 466 -10.42 -7.85 -17.72
N LEU A 467 -9.56 -7.81 -16.70
CA LEU A 467 -9.84 -8.35 -15.37
C LEU A 467 -10.55 -7.30 -14.52
N ASP A 468 -11.46 -7.72 -13.64
CA ASP A 468 -12.23 -6.84 -12.76
C ASP A 468 -11.32 -5.87 -12.00
N PRO A 469 -11.37 -4.56 -12.29
CA PRO A 469 -10.49 -3.58 -11.64
C PRO A 469 -10.77 -3.41 -10.15
N SER A 470 -11.95 -3.81 -9.66
CA SER A 470 -12.37 -3.63 -8.27
C SER A 470 -11.72 -4.61 -7.29
N ILE A 471 -11.35 -5.80 -7.77
CA ILE A 471 -10.62 -6.82 -7.02
C ILE A 471 -9.13 -6.47 -7.03
N SER A 472 -8.43 -6.66 -5.91
CA SER A 472 -6.99 -6.41 -5.85
C SER A 472 -6.21 -7.45 -6.66
N TRP A 473 -5.03 -7.07 -7.15
CA TRP A 473 -4.17 -8.00 -7.87
C TRP A 473 -3.72 -9.15 -6.96
N GLU A 474 -3.40 -8.84 -5.72
CA GLU A 474 -2.98 -9.82 -4.71
C GLU A 474 -4.08 -10.85 -4.42
N ASN A 475 -5.35 -10.44 -4.36
CA ASN A 475 -6.46 -11.39 -4.17
C ASN A 475 -6.67 -12.28 -5.41
N MET A 476 -6.45 -11.75 -6.62
CA MET A 476 -6.48 -12.55 -7.84
C MET A 476 -5.34 -13.58 -7.87
N LEU A 477 -4.13 -13.17 -7.47
CA LEU A 477 -2.99 -14.07 -7.34
C LEU A 477 -3.26 -15.19 -6.33
N ALA A 478 -3.74 -14.83 -5.14
CA ALA A 478 -4.07 -15.81 -4.10
C ALA A 478 -5.15 -16.79 -4.58
N LEU A 479 -6.21 -16.30 -5.21
CA LEU A 479 -7.27 -17.14 -5.79
C LEU A 479 -6.71 -18.14 -6.81
N ASP A 480 -5.85 -17.68 -7.70
CA ASP A 480 -5.29 -18.53 -8.77
C ASP A 480 -4.20 -19.49 -8.24
N MET A 481 -3.47 -19.10 -7.19
CA MET A 481 -2.59 -20.01 -6.43
C MET A 481 -3.37 -21.12 -5.74
N GLN A 482 -4.58 -20.85 -5.24
CA GLN A 482 -5.48 -21.90 -4.72
C GLN A 482 -5.89 -22.86 -5.84
N ALA A 483 -6.25 -22.34 -7.00
CA ALA A 483 -6.62 -23.15 -8.16
C ALA A 483 -5.46 -24.03 -8.67
N LEU A 484 -4.20 -23.63 -8.45
CA LEU A 484 -3.02 -24.41 -8.81
C LEU A 484 -2.96 -25.76 -8.06
N GLU A 485 -3.45 -25.82 -6.81
CA GLU A 485 -3.51 -27.06 -6.02
C GLU A 485 -4.31 -28.14 -6.79
N ASN A 486 -5.36 -27.73 -7.51
CA ASN A 486 -6.22 -28.59 -8.33
C ASN A 486 -5.85 -28.63 -9.82
N ASN A 487 -4.72 -28.03 -10.22
CA ASN A 487 -4.28 -27.93 -11.62
C ASN A 487 -5.27 -27.15 -12.52
N GLU A 488 -5.97 -26.16 -11.95
CA GLU A 488 -6.93 -25.30 -12.65
C GLU A 488 -6.45 -23.86 -12.81
N SER A 489 -5.24 -23.55 -12.34
CA SER A 489 -4.65 -22.21 -12.39
C SER A 489 -4.47 -21.70 -13.82
N VAL A 490 -4.86 -20.44 -14.01
CA VAL A 490 -4.67 -19.73 -15.27
C VAL A 490 -3.30 -19.08 -15.34
N LEU A 491 -2.81 -18.51 -14.24
CA LEU A 491 -1.58 -17.72 -14.20
C LEU A 491 -0.33 -18.57 -13.94
N PHE A 492 -0.47 -19.74 -13.33
CA PHE A 492 0.64 -20.57 -12.91
C PHE A 492 0.56 -21.98 -13.50
N ASP A 493 1.73 -22.57 -13.71
CA ASP A 493 1.91 -24.00 -13.89
C ASP A 493 2.72 -24.58 -12.72
N ARG A 494 2.57 -25.88 -12.44
CA ARG A 494 3.25 -26.53 -11.30
C ARG A 494 4.78 -26.50 -11.39
N ASP A 495 5.30 -26.46 -12.62
CA ASP A 495 6.72 -26.45 -12.91
C ASP A 495 7.29 -25.02 -13.06
N ASP A 496 6.46 -23.99 -12.86
CA ASP A 496 6.94 -22.60 -12.87
C ASP A 496 8.11 -22.43 -11.89
N PHE A 497 9.07 -21.59 -12.25
CA PHE A 497 10.30 -21.28 -11.48
C PHE A 497 11.33 -22.41 -11.34
N THR A 498 10.98 -23.67 -11.66
CA THR A 498 11.95 -24.79 -11.63
C THR A 498 12.85 -24.82 -12.86
N SER A 499 12.32 -24.42 -14.03
CA SER A 499 13.00 -24.46 -15.34
C SER A 499 13.50 -23.09 -15.82
N GLY A 500 13.38 -22.05 -14.99
CA GLY A 500 13.61 -20.67 -15.40
C GLY A 500 12.55 -20.15 -16.39
N GLN A 501 11.45 -20.90 -16.59
CA GLN A 501 10.29 -20.46 -17.34
C GLN A 501 9.10 -20.25 -16.41
N VAL A 502 8.18 -19.39 -16.87
CA VAL A 502 6.92 -19.10 -16.19
C VAL A 502 5.80 -19.05 -17.23
N LYS A 503 4.61 -19.50 -16.84
CA LYS A 503 3.39 -19.34 -17.65
C LYS A 503 2.99 -17.89 -17.85
N THR A 504 3.27 -17.04 -16.87
CA THR A 504 2.82 -15.64 -16.84
C THR A 504 3.96 -14.66 -16.60
N LYS A 505 3.91 -13.52 -17.31
CA LYS A 505 4.79 -12.37 -17.06
C LYS A 505 4.00 -11.09 -16.81
N LEU A 506 4.54 -10.20 -15.98
CA LEU A 506 4.03 -8.85 -15.81
C LEU A 506 4.71 -7.87 -16.77
N PHE A 507 3.96 -6.84 -17.14
CA PHE A 507 4.49 -5.64 -17.79
C PHE A 507 3.71 -4.39 -17.35
N GLY A 508 4.30 -3.23 -17.56
CA GLY A 508 3.70 -1.95 -17.21
C GLY A 508 4.65 -0.78 -17.34
N ILE A 509 4.10 0.40 -17.09
CA ILE A 509 4.77 1.70 -17.34
C ILE A 509 5.10 2.45 -16.06
N GLN A 510 4.79 1.87 -14.90
CA GLN A 510 5.00 2.47 -13.59
C GLN A 510 5.82 1.52 -12.70
N PRO A 511 7.15 1.49 -12.83
CA PRO A 511 8.00 0.61 -12.02
C PRO A 511 7.91 0.91 -10.52
N THR A 512 7.46 2.11 -10.13
CA THR A 512 7.21 2.51 -8.73
C THR A 512 5.94 1.90 -8.12
N SER A 513 5.15 1.14 -8.89
CA SER A 513 3.93 0.51 -8.39
C SER A 513 4.26 -0.57 -7.36
N THR A 514 3.60 -0.51 -6.19
CA THR A 514 3.70 -1.53 -5.13
C THR A 514 3.38 -2.94 -5.64
N VAL A 515 2.62 -3.07 -6.74
CA VAL A 515 2.29 -4.36 -7.36
C VAL A 515 3.54 -5.20 -7.66
N LEU A 516 4.66 -4.58 -8.05
CA LEU A 516 5.89 -5.34 -8.34
C LEU A 516 6.44 -5.99 -7.09
N LEU A 517 6.66 -5.18 -6.04
CA LEU A 517 7.15 -5.65 -4.76
C LEU A 517 6.19 -6.67 -4.11
N ALA A 518 4.89 -6.38 -4.12
CA ALA A 518 3.86 -7.27 -3.58
C ALA A 518 3.83 -8.61 -4.32
N THR A 519 3.94 -8.61 -5.66
CA THR A 519 3.99 -9.85 -6.45
C THR A 519 5.25 -10.64 -6.12
N ILE A 520 6.43 -10.02 -6.11
CA ILE A 520 7.70 -10.69 -5.76
C ILE A 520 7.58 -11.37 -4.40
N VAL A 521 7.10 -10.65 -3.39
CA VAL A 521 6.96 -11.17 -2.02
C VAL A 521 5.93 -12.28 -1.94
N MET A 522 4.80 -12.19 -2.65
CA MET A 522 3.83 -13.28 -2.72
C MET A 522 4.41 -14.54 -3.36
N LEU A 523 5.18 -14.40 -4.45
CA LEU A 523 5.81 -15.54 -5.13
C LEU A 523 6.87 -16.19 -4.24
N GLN A 524 7.73 -15.40 -3.60
CA GLN A 524 8.74 -15.89 -2.65
C GLN A 524 8.07 -16.62 -1.48
N ALA A 525 6.98 -16.08 -0.92
CA ALA A 525 6.24 -16.70 0.17
C ALA A 525 5.61 -18.05 -0.25
N GLN A 526 4.95 -18.07 -1.40
CA GLN A 526 4.17 -19.22 -1.86
C GLN A 526 5.06 -20.36 -2.37
N PHE A 527 6.03 -20.03 -3.22
CA PHE A 527 6.85 -21.02 -3.92
C PHE A 527 8.21 -21.26 -3.23
N LYS A 528 8.55 -20.49 -2.18
CA LYS A 528 9.83 -20.58 -1.45
C LYS A 528 11.04 -20.40 -2.37
N ILE A 529 10.93 -19.44 -3.28
CA ILE A 529 11.93 -19.14 -4.31
C ILE A 529 12.75 -17.88 -3.96
N THR A 530 13.90 -17.71 -4.62
CA THR A 530 14.73 -16.51 -4.47
C THR A 530 14.15 -15.30 -5.21
N LEU A 531 14.73 -14.13 -5.00
CA LEU A 531 14.39 -12.93 -5.77
C LEU A 531 14.63 -13.18 -7.26
N GLU A 532 15.79 -13.73 -7.65
CA GLU A 532 16.14 -13.96 -9.06
C GLU A 532 15.11 -14.84 -9.77
N GLN A 533 14.60 -15.88 -9.10
CA GLN A 533 13.55 -16.74 -9.64
C GLN A 533 12.22 -15.99 -9.78
N ALA A 534 11.84 -15.17 -8.80
CA ALA A 534 10.62 -14.35 -8.88
C ALA A 534 10.68 -13.30 -10.01
N LEU A 535 11.88 -12.80 -10.36
CA LEU A 535 12.09 -11.84 -11.45
C LEU A 535 11.81 -12.42 -12.84
N VAL A 536 11.67 -13.74 -12.99
CA VAL A 536 11.23 -14.33 -14.26
C VAL A 536 9.76 -14.01 -14.55
N PHE A 537 8.94 -13.87 -13.50
CA PHE A 537 7.54 -13.42 -13.57
C PHE A 537 7.44 -11.89 -13.57
N VAL A 538 8.22 -11.22 -12.73
CA VAL A 538 8.29 -9.74 -12.60
C VAL A 538 9.59 -9.23 -13.22
N ASP A 539 9.71 -9.32 -14.54
CA ASP A 539 10.92 -8.95 -15.28
C ASP A 539 11.10 -7.42 -15.32
N PRO A 540 12.15 -6.83 -14.69
CA PRO A 540 12.38 -5.39 -14.69
C PRO A 540 12.48 -4.79 -16.11
N LYS A 541 12.88 -5.58 -17.12
CA LYS A 541 12.96 -5.14 -18.52
C LYS A 541 11.58 -4.82 -19.11
N ASN A 542 10.52 -5.44 -18.60
CA ASN A 542 9.15 -5.14 -19.01
C ASN A 542 8.60 -3.86 -18.36
N PHE A 543 9.38 -3.20 -17.49
CA PHE A 543 9.01 -1.96 -16.79
C PHE A 543 10.03 -0.84 -17.04
N PRO A 544 10.24 -0.42 -18.31
CA PRO A 544 11.22 0.60 -18.62
C PRO A 544 10.91 1.94 -17.95
N ILE A 545 11.96 2.69 -17.65
CA ILE A 545 11.89 4.03 -17.08
C ILE A 545 11.53 5.01 -18.19
N SER A 546 10.41 5.72 -18.03
CA SER A 546 9.93 6.68 -19.04
C SER A 546 10.93 7.82 -19.30
N ASP A 547 11.00 8.25 -20.56
CA ASP A 547 11.79 9.40 -21.01
C ASP A 547 10.94 10.68 -21.04
N THR A 548 9.61 10.58 -21.02
CA THR A 548 8.70 11.69 -21.36
C THR A 548 7.69 12.05 -20.26
N PHE A 549 7.40 11.17 -19.31
CA PHE A 549 6.49 11.46 -18.19
C PHE A 549 7.06 11.04 -16.84
N ASN A 550 6.58 11.66 -15.75
CA ASN A 550 6.97 11.27 -14.40
C ASN A 550 6.25 9.99 -13.95
N ILE A 551 7.02 9.04 -13.42
CA ILE A 551 6.51 7.72 -13.01
C ILE A 551 5.78 7.73 -11.64
N VAL A 552 5.66 8.89 -10.98
CA VAL A 552 4.97 9.03 -9.68
C VAL A 552 3.92 10.15 -9.75
N LYS A 553 4.31 11.32 -10.27
CA LYS A 553 3.50 12.54 -10.34
C LYS A 553 2.72 12.58 -11.64
N ARG A 554 1.42 12.85 -11.53
CA ARG A 554 0.55 13.09 -12.70
C ARG A 554 0.92 14.42 -13.36
N ASP A 555 0.67 14.51 -14.65
CA ASP A 555 0.76 15.75 -15.45
C ASP A 555 2.14 16.42 -15.40
N PHE A 556 3.19 15.65 -15.11
CA PHE A 556 4.56 16.12 -15.09
C PHE A 556 5.32 15.46 -16.24
N HIS A 557 5.93 16.28 -17.08
CA HIS A 557 6.49 15.87 -18.36
C HIS A 557 7.96 16.27 -18.46
N TYR A 558 8.70 15.49 -19.23
CA TYR A 558 10.13 15.67 -19.48
C TYR A 558 10.42 15.67 -20.97
N THR A 559 11.64 16.08 -21.30
CA THR A 559 12.21 15.97 -22.64
C THR A 559 13.45 15.09 -22.61
N GLY A 560 13.32 13.82 -23.01
CA GLY A 560 14.45 12.91 -23.21
C GLY A 560 15.20 12.54 -21.92
N ASN A 561 16.53 12.73 -21.91
CA ASN A 561 17.42 12.26 -20.84
C ASN A 561 17.08 12.83 -19.45
N ASP A 562 16.54 14.05 -19.37
CA ASP A 562 16.11 14.65 -18.09
C ASP A 562 15.03 13.80 -17.41
N GLY A 563 14.15 13.17 -18.20
CA GLY A 563 13.10 12.29 -17.70
C GLY A 563 13.68 10.99 -17.15
N GLN A 564 14.65 10.41 -17.85
CA GLN A 564 15.35 9.21 -17.40
C GLN A 564 15.99 9.41 -16.03
N GLU A 565 16.81 10.46 -15.90
CA GLU A 565 17.54 10.73 -14.66
C GLU A 565 16.58 11.01 -13.50
N ALA A 566 15.57 11.84 -13.73
CA ALA A 566 14.58 12.19 -12.71
C ALA A 566 13.77 10.96 -12.27
N ASN A 567 13.27 10.15 -13.21
CA ASN A 567 12.50 8.96 -12.90
C ASN A 567 13.34 7.86 -12.25
N ARG A 568 14.62 7.73 -12.63
CA ARG A 568 15.56 6.80 -11.97
C ARG A 568 15.79 7.21 -10.51
N LYS A 569 15.91 8.52 -10.21
CA LYS A 569 15.96 9.03 -8.82
C LYS A 569 14.68 8.72 -8.04
N GLU A 570 13.51 8.92 -8.63
CA GLU A 570 12.22 8.61 -7.99
C GLU A 570 12.07 7.11 -7.71
N LEU A 571 12.44 6.24 -8.66
CA LEU A 571 12.42 4.79 -8.47
C LEU A 571 13.34 4.34 -7.33
N TYR A 572 14.57 4.87 -7.29
CA TYR A 572 15.50 4.60 -6.19
C TYR A 572 14.95 5.10 -4.86
N LYS A 573 14.37 6.32 -4.80
CA LYS A 573 13.75 6.84 -3.58
C LYS A 573 12.69 5.88 -3.04
N VAL A 574 11.82 5.36 -3.91
CA VAL A 574 10.71 4.47 -3.51
C VAL A 574 11.21 3.15 -2.94
N TYR A 575 12.23 2.53 -3.56
CA TYR A 575 12.69 1.19 -3.18
C TYR A 575 14.03 1.13 -2.45
N LYS A 576 14.65 2.27 -2.11
CA LYS A 576 16.00 2.36 -1.55
C LYS A 576 16.31 1.25 -0.55
N HIS A 577 15.51 1.15 0.52
CA HIS A 577 15.76 0.20 1.60
C HIS A 577 15.53 -1.25 1.20
N PHE A 578 14.60 -1.52 0.27
CA PHE A 578 14.41 -2.86 -0.29
C PHE A 578 15.56 -3.26 -1.21
N ILE A 579 16.09 -2.33 -2.02
CA ILE A 579 17.26 -2.57 -2.88
C ILE A 579 18.51 -2.84 -2.02
N GLU A 580 18.76 -2.00 -1.02
CA GLU A 580 19.94 -2.12 -0.14
C GLU A 580 19.95 -3.40 0.71
N THR A 581 18.79 -4.04 0.87
CA THR A 581 18.64 -5.32 1.58
C THR A 581 18.48 -6.51 0.65
N GLY A 582 18.55 -6.32 -0.67
CA GLY A 582 18.40 -7.39 -1.67
C GLY A 582 16.98 -7.95 -1.77
N LEU A 583 15.96 -7.17 -1.39
CA LEU A 583 14.55 -7.54 -1.41
C LEU A 583 13.81 -7.06 -2.67
N PHE A 584 14.45 -6.18 -3.45
CA PHE A 584 13.94 -5.66 -4.72
C PHE A 584 15.10 -5.57 -5.72
N PRO A 585 14.85 -5.76 -7.04
CA PRO A 585 15.89 -5.68 -8.05
C PRO A 585 16.63 -4.34 -8.03
N SER A 586 17.92 -4.37 -8.36
CA SER A 586 18.71 -3.17 -8.49
C SER A 586 18.18 -2.27 -9.61
N ILE A 587 18.44 -0.96 -9.50
CA ILE A 587 17.86 0.01 -10.42
C ILE A 587 18.43 -0.09 -11.85
N GLU A 588 19.62 -0.65 -11.99
CA GLU A 588 20.31 -0.89 -13.25
C GLU A 588 19.60 -1.94 -14.11
N LEU A 589 18.76 -2.78 -13.51
CA LEU A 589 17.97 -3.78 -14.23
C LEU A 589 16.77 -3.18 -14.97
N PHE A 590 16.38 -1.95 -14.64
CA PHE A 590 15.30 -1.22 -15.31
C PHE A 590 15.90 -0.38 -16.45
N PRO A 591 15.67 -0.75 -17.72
CA PRO A 591 16.20 -0.02 -18.87
C PRO A 591 15.51 1.33 -19.01
N ALA A 592 16.17 2.30 -19.65
CA ALA A 592 15.46 3.48 -20.13
C ALA A 592 14.46 3.09 -21.25
N MET A 593 13.40 3.87 -21.44
CA MET A 593 12.42 3.57 -22.49
C MET A 593 13.05 3.57 -23.87
N SER A 594 13.89 4.56 -24.19
CA SER A 594 14.65 4.58 -25.46
C SER A 594 15.62 3.40 -25.65
N GLU A 595 16.06 2.73 -24.58
CA GLU A 595 16.85 1.50 -24.67
C GLU A 595 15.97 0.29 -24.93
N PHE A 596 14.84 0.18 -24.21
CA PHE A 596 13.87 -0.89 -24.39
C PHE A 596 13.26 -0.93 -25.79
N LEU A 597 13.07 0.24 -26.42
CA LEU A 597 12.46 0.35 -27.75
C LEU A 597 13.42 -0.04 -28.90
N LYS A 598 14.74 -0.11 -28.66
CA LYS A 598 15.72 -0.62 -29.63
C LYS A 598 15.59 -2.14 -29.75
#